data_AF-A0A960V8V7-F1
#
_entry.id   AF-A0A960V8V7-F1
#
_cell.length_a   1.000
_cell.length_b   1.000
_cell.length_c   1.000
_cell.angle_alpha   90.00
_cell.angle_beta   90.00
_cell.angle_gamma   90.00
#
_symmetry.space_group_name_H-M   'P 1'
#
loop_
_entity.id
_entity.type
_entity.pdbx_description
1 polymer ?
#
loop_
_entity_poly.entity_id
_entity_poly.type
_entity_poly.pdbx_seq_one_letter_code
_entity_poly.pdbx_strand_id
1 'polypeptide(L)'
;MKKKLTTVWDETYPVKFTKVKTQDILGKGIIALREKRGTYYLYTFLVSFPKYSIVEGKLNVEKENFKDILVKVYYEPFNKEKPIRLDMGEFTEKYNLRRVRWIKK
;
A
#
# COMPACT_ATOMS: atom_id res chain seq x y z
N MET A 1 7.82 7.98 7.49
CA MET A 1 6.99 7.18 6.57
C MET A 1 6.21 6.08 7.29
N LYS A 2 6.84 5.23 8.12
CA LYS A 2 6.18 4.15 8.86
C LYS A 2 4.97 4.60 9.71
N LYS A 3 5.10 5.71 10.46
CA LYS A 3 3.98 6.29 11.25
C LYS A 3 2.77 6.70 10.38
N LYS A 4 3.01 7.33 9.22
CA LYS A 4 1.92 7.72 8.29
C LYS A 4 1.24 6.53 7.64
N LEU A 5 1.99 5.46 7.34
CA LEU A 5 1.41 4.22 6.82
C LEU A 5 0.42 3.61 7.81
N THR A 6 0.79 3.50 9.09
CA THR A 6 -0.10 2.96 10.13
C THR A 6 -1.38 3.79 10.30
N THR A 7 -1.27 5.12 10.31
CA THR A 7 -2.46 5.99 10.44
C THR A 7 -3.42 5.79 9.27
N VAL A 8 -2.93 5.89 8.03
CA VAL A 8 -3.80 5.73 6.85
C VAL A 8 -4.34 4.31 6.74
N TRP A 9 -3.57 3.32 7.24
CA TRP A 9 -4.02 1.92 7.30
C TRP A 9 -5.24 1.75 8.20
N ASP A 10 -5.15 2.24 9.44
CA ASP A 10 -6.21 2.11 10.44
C ASP A 10 -7.51 2.83 9.99
N GLU A 11 -7.40 3.88 9.17
CA GLU A 11 -8.55 4.55 8.53
C GLU A 11 -9.14 3.77 7.34
N THR A 12 -8.33 2.95 6.66
CA THR A 12 -8.71 2.32 5.39
C THR A 12 -9.16 0.87 5.57
N TYR A 13 -8.56 0.14 6.51
CA TYR A 13 -8.78 -1.29 6.67
C TYR A 13 -9.17 -1.63 8.12
N PRO A 14 -10.17 -2.52 8.30
CA PRO A 14 -10.66 -2.88 9.64
C PRO A 14 -9.68 -3.76 10.43
N VAL A 15 -8.66 -4.31 9.77
CA VAL A 15 -7.69 -5.25 10.36
C VAL A 15 -6.30 -4.64 10.29
N LYS A 16 -5.57 -4.67 11.40
CA LYS A 16 -4.20 -4.18 11.46
C LYS A 16 -3.24 -5.17 10.80
N PHE A 17 -2.29 -4.66 10.02
CA PHE A 17 -1.14 -5.45 9.60
C PHE A 17 -0.22 -5.72 10.79
N THR A 18 0.44 -6.87 10.80
CA THR A 18 1.28 -7.30 11.91
C THR A 18 2.64 -6.62 11.89
N LYS A 19 3.29 -6.62 10.72
CA LYS A 19 4.59 -5.99 10.52
C LYS A 19 4.85 -5.69 9.05
N VAL A 20 5.64 -4.64 8.82
CA VAL A 20 6.29 -4.41 7.52
C VAL A 20 7.50 -5.34 7.43
N LYS A 21 7.51 -6.25 6.46
CA LYS A 21 8.63 -7.17 6.18
C LYS A 21 9.69 -6.51 5.31
N THR A 22 9.27 -5.93 4.20
CA THR A 22 10.17 -5.36 3.19
C THR A 22 9.62 -4.03 2.68
N GLN A 23 10.51 -3.11 2.34
CA GLN A 23 10.19 -1.86 1.67
C GLN A 23 10.81 -1.88 0.28
N ASP A 24 10.20 -1.20 -0.70
CA ASP A 24 10.67 -1.21 -2.08
C ASP A 24 10.82 -2.64 -2.64
N ILE A 25 9.74 -3.43 -2.61
CA ILE A 25 9.76 -4.82 -3.12
C ILE A 25 10.26 -4.89 -4.56
N LEU A 26 9.97 -3.85 -5.35
CA LEU A 26 10.34 -3.81 -6.76
C LEU A 26 11.82 -3.49 -6.97
N GLY A 27 12.53 -3.02 -5.93
CA GLY A 27 13.92 -2.54 -6.02
C GLY A 27 14.08 -1.30 -6.89
N LYS A 28 13.01 -0.49 -7.02
CA LYS A 28 12.95 0.64 -7.95
C LYS A 28 12.80 1.99 -7.25
N GLY A 29 12.86 2.00 -5.93
CA GLY A 29 12.67 3.18 -5.12
C GLY A 29 11.25 3.73 -5.21
N ILE A 30 11.15 5.06 -5.28
CA ILE A 30 9.88 5.76 -5.43
C ILE A 30 9.55 5.85 -6.91
N ILE A 31 8.32 5.51 -7.26
CA ILE A 31 7.83 5.53 -8.63
C ILE A 31 7.02 6.81 -8.84
N ALA A 32 7.47 7.70 -9.72
CA ALA A 32 6.68 8.85 -10.14
C ALA A 32 5.79 8.47 -11.34
N LEU A 33 4.49 8.61 -11.16
CA LEU A 33 3.46 8.36 -12.17
C LEU A 33 2.88 9.71 -12.61
N ARG A 34 3.08 10.08 -13.88
CA ARG A 34 2.52 11.32 -14.42
C ARG A 34 1.15 11.07 -15.04
N GLU A 35 0.12 11.69 -14.48
CA GLU A 35 -1.23 11.69 -15.04
C GLU A 35 -1.71 13.10 -15.40
N LYS A 36 -2.93 13.20 -15.96
CA LYS A 36 -3.52 14.49 -16.37
C LYS A 36 -3.65 15.48 -15.22
N ARG A 37 -3.96 14.97 -14.01
CA ARG A 37 -4.20 15.80 -12.81
C ARG A 37 -2.93 16.18 -12.05
N GLY A 38 -1.81 15.51 -12.29
CA GLY A 38 -0.56 15.75 -11.58
C GLY A 38 0.37 14.54 -11.55
N THR A 39 1.43 14.64 -10.74
CA THR A 39 2.38 13.54 -10.53
C THR A 39 2.10 12.85 -9.20
N TYR A 40 1.85 11.56 -9.26
CA TYR A 40 1.60 10.68 -8.12
C TYR A 40 2.90 9.96 -7.78
N TYR A 41 3.15 9.71 -6.51
CA TYR A 41 4.32 8.98 -6.05
C TYR A 41 3.88 7.65 -5.44
N LEU A 42 4.29 6.55 -6.05
CA LEU A 42 4.02 5.22 -5.58
C LEU A 42 5.23 4.65 -4.86
N TYR A 43 4.99 4.07 -3.69
CA TYR A 43 5.97 3.28 -2.97
C TYR A 43 5.34 1.96 -2.51
N THR A 44 6.14 0.89 -2.47
CA THR A 44 5.65 -0.46 -2.20
C THR A 44 6.20 -1.02 -0.89
N PHE A 45 5.36 -1.74 -0.17
CA PHE A 45 5.71 -2.46 1.06
C PHE A 45 5.23 -3.90 0.98
N LEU A 46 5.99 -4.82 1.56
CA LEU A 46 5.50 -6.15 1.91
C LEU A 46 5.07 -6.09 3.36
N VAL A 47 3.82 -6.42 3.65
CA VAL A 47 3.34 -6.51 5.03
C VAL A 47 2.83 -7.92 5.30
N SER A 48 3.12 -8.39 6.51
CA SER A 48 2.52 -9.60 7.04
C SER A 48 1.13 -9.24 7.53
N PHE A 49 0.11 -9.88 6.99
CA PHE A 49 -1.28 -9.57 7.27
C PHE A 49 -2.02 -10.83 7.71
N PRO A 50 -2.75 -10.79 8.85
CA PRO A 50 -3.43 -11.98 9.33
C PRO A 50 -4.64 -12.29 8.44
N LYS A 51 -4.90 -13.58 8.24
CA LYS A 51 -6.14 -14.01 7.62
C LYS A 51 -7.30 -13.63 8.52
N TYR A 52 -8.37 -13.09 7.94
CA TYR A 52 -9.55 -12.73 8.69
C TYR A 52 -10.81 -13.11 7.92
N SER A 53 -11.88 -13.32 8.65
CA SER A 53 -13.23 -13.55 8.14
C SER A 53 -14.20 -12.67 8.92
N ILE A 54 -15.28 -12.26 8.28
CA ILE A 54 -16.41 -11.63 8.98
C ILE A 54 -17.49 -12.69 9.12
N VAL A 55 -17.77 -13.10 10.36
CA VAL A 55 -18.81 -14.10 10.69
C VAL A 55 -19.85 -13.40 11.55
N GLU A 56 -21.11 -13.37 11.11
CA GLU A 56 -22.21 -12.69 11.81
C GLU A 56 -21.91 -11.22 12.15
N GLY A 57 -21.22 -10.51 11.25
CA GLY A 57 -20.81 -9.12 11.45
C GLY A 57 -19.64 -8.93 12.43
N LYS A 58 -19.12 -10.01 13.02
CA LYS A 58 -17.93 -9.97 13.89
C LYS A 58 -16.67 -10.28 13.09
N LEU A 59 -15.67 -9.42 13.27
CA LEU A 59 -14.34 -9.64 12.72
C LEU A 59 -13.64 -10.76 13.49
N ASN A 60 -13.38 -11.88 12.81
CA ASN A 60 -12.57 -12.98 13.33
C ASN A 60 -11.20 -12.97 12.65
N VAL A 61 -10.13 -12.80 13.42
CA VAL A 61 -8.75 -12.72 12.91
C VAL A 61 -8.01 -13.99 13.34
N GLU A 62 -7.52 -14.77 12.38
CA GLU A 62 -6.70 -15.94 12.63
C GLU A 62 -5.30 -15.49 13.11
N LYS A 63 -4.98 -15.75 14.38
CA LYS A 63 -3.74 -15.24 15.02
C LYS A 63 -2.45 -15.92 14.54
N GLU A 64 -2.56 -17.10 13.93
CA GLU A 64 -1.41 -17.91 13.53
C GLU A 64 -1.25 -18.01 12.00
N ASN A 65 -2.26 -17.58 11.24
CA ASN A 65 -2.28 -17.69 9.81
C ASN A 65 -2.07 -16.33 9.15
N PHE A 66 -0.85 -16.08 8.68
CA PHE A 66 -0.47 -14.83 8.04
C PHE A 66 -0.21 -15.04 6.55
N LYS A 67 -0.67 -14.10 5.73
CA LYS A 67 -0.28 -13.98 4.33
C LYS A 67 0.53 -12.71 4.16
N ASP A 68 1.59 -12.80 3.37
CA ASP A 68 2.31 -11.61 2.94
C ASP A 68 1.55 -10.96 1.79
N ILE A 69 1.26 -9.66 1.95
CA ILE A 69 0.53 -8.88 0.95
C ILE A 69 1.36 -7.66 0.53
N LEU A 70 1.29 -7.34 -0.76
CA LEU A 70 1.86 -6.13 -1.31
C LEU A 70 0.92 -4.97 -0.99
N VAL A 71 1.48 -3.92 -0.40
CA VAL A 71 0.80 -2.67 -0.12
C VAL A 71 1.41 -1.59 -0.99
N LYS A 72 0.57 -0.93 -1.77
CA LYS A 72 0.90 0.20 -2.62
C LYS A 72 0.49 1.47 -1.90
N VAL A 73 1.45 2.37 -1.68
CA VAL A 73 1.21 3.69 -1.09
C VAL A 73 1.32 4.71 -2.19
N TYR A 74 0.19 5.30 -2.55
CA TYR A 74 0.13 6.42 -3.47
C TYR A 74 0.12 7.72 -2.69
N TYR A 75 1.03 8.62 -3.03
CA TYR A 75 1.07 9.98 -2.52
C TYR A 75 0.71 10.96 -3.63
N GLU A 76 -0.34 11.74 -3.38
CA GLU A 76 -1.00 12.68 -4.28
C GLU A 76 -0.84 14.10 -3.73
N PRO A 77 0.25 14.81 -4.06
CA PRO A 77 0.55 16.10 -3.43
C PRO A 77 -0.50 17.20 -3.72
N PHE A 78 -1.27 17.05 -4.79
CA PHE A 78 -2.35 17.98 -5.17
C PHE A 78 -3.67 17.71 -4.43
N ASN A 79 -3.84 16.55 -3.80
CA ASN A 79 -5.01 16.26 -2.97
C ASN A 79 -4.76 16.77 -1.54
N LYS A 80 -5.27 17.96 -1.23
CA LYS A 80 -5.04 18.62 0.07
C LYS A 80 -5.77 17.95 1.23
N GLU A 81 -6.85 17.22 0.97
CA GLU A 81 -7.67 16.58 1.99
C GLU A 81 -7.17 15.18 2.34
N LYS A 82 -6.95 14.34 1.32
CA LYS A 82 -6.50 12.95 1.48
C LYS A 82 -5.32 12.66 0.54
N PRO A 83 -4.12 13.16 0.86
CA PRO A 83 -2.95 13.05 -0.02
C PRO A 83 -2.36 11.64 -0.08
N ILE A 84 -2.79 10.71 0.76
CA ILE A 84 -2.25 9.35 0.80
C ILE A 84 -3.39 8.36 0.58
N ARG A 85 -3.20 7.45 -0.38
CA ARG A 85 -4.08 6.32 -0.65
C ARG A 85 -3.30 5.02 -0.51
N LEU A 86 -3.90 4.04 0.14
CA LEU A 86 -3.38 2.68 0.24
C LEU A 86 -4.17 1.76 -0.67
N ASP A 87 -3.47 0.80 -1.26
CA ASP A 87 -4.07 -0.26 -2.05
C ASP A 87 -3.41 -1.59 -1.71
N MET A 88 -4.22 -2.62 -1.49
CA MET A 88 -3.76 -3.99 -1.30
C MET A 88 -3.92 -4.71 -2.63
N GLY A 89 -2.84 -5.32 -3.14
CA GLY A 89 -2.92 -6.01 -4.42
C GLY A 89 -2.08 -7.28 -4.45
N GLU A 90 -2.36 -8.11 -5.46
CA GLU A 90 -1.47 -9.20 -5.87
C GLU A 90 -0.55 -8.71 -7.01
N PHE A 91 0.60 -9.36 -7.19
CA PHE A 91 1.67 -8.96 -8.13
C PHE A 91 1.29 -9.19 -9.60
N THR A 92 0.22 -8.58 -10.11
CA THR A 92 -0.24 -8.82 -11.50
C THR A 92 -0.46 -7.55 -12.32
N GLU A 93 -0.37 -6.35 -11.73
CA GLU A 93 -0.57 -5.13 -12.50
C GLU A 93 0.64 -4.81 -13.40
N LYS A 94 0.45 -5.04 -14.71
CA LYS A 94 1.21 -4.41 -15.78
C LYS A 94 1.10 -2.89 -15.63
N TYR A 95 2.03 -2.27 -14.92
CA TYR A 95 2.17 -0.81 -14.95
C TYR A 95 2.39 -0.39 -16.39
N ASN A 96 1.54 0.51 -16.89
CA ASN A 96 1.64 1.02 -18.25
C ASN A 96 2.95 1.81 -18.37
N LEU A 97 4.01 1.13 -18.84
CA LEU A 97 5.43 1.54 -18.73
C LEU A 97 5.74 2.89 -19.39
N ARG A 98 4.84 3.42 -20.23
CA ARG A 98 5.04 4.64 -21.00
C ARG A 98 5.06 5.93 -20.17
N ARG A 99 4.63 5.93 -18.90
CA ARG A 99 4.52 7.16 -18.06
C ARG A 99 5.19 7.06 -16.70
N VAL A 100 6.02 6.04 -16.50
CA VAL A 100 6.68 5.76 -15.24
C VAL A 100 8.08 6.37 -15.24
N ARG A 101 8.39 7.24 -14.28
CA ARG A 101 9.77 7.67 -13.99
C ARG A 101 10.21 7.10 -12.64
N TRP A 102 11.34 6.42 -12.63
CA TRP A 102 11.94 5.86 -11.42
C TRP A 102 12.74 6.95 -10.70
N ILE A 103 12.47 7.15 -9.41
CA ILE A 103 13.25 8.01 -8.55
C ILE A 103 14.11 7.08 -7.70
N LYS A 104 15.38 6.95 -8.10
CA LYS A 104 16.38 6.25 -7.28
C LYS A 104 16.62 7.07 -6.00
N LYS A 105 16.69 6.34 -4.89
CA LYS A 105 17.03 6.91 -3.58
C LYS A 105 18.53 7.12 -3.47
#